data_AF-A0AAV6ACB8-F1
#
_entry.id   AF-A0AAV6ACB8-F1
#
_cell.length_a   1.000
_cell.length_b   1.000
_cell.length_c   1.000
_cell.angle_alpha   90.00
_cell.angle_beta   90.00
_cell.angle_gamma   90.00
#
_symmetry.space_group_name_H-M   'P 1'
#
loop_
_entity.id
_entity.type
_entity.pdbx_description
1 polymer ?
#
loop_
_entity_poly.entity_id
_entity_poly.type
_entity_poly.pdbx_seq_one_letter_code
_entity_poly.pdbx_strand_id
1 'polypeptide(L)'
;RRRFEAASRGGVLDKGEFFAIYFVRAMLALMFCSAAMSKLRTNGIDWGTHGTLANLFAAKALTGDRSPRVPGLAEALARHPMWCDVLARGILLLELSAPLVLVSGWARRLVAPSLFVMLASFWLVLGISFPMTLVCFVFFLRFSDEMELPASDRTGFTGPPRVVFDGGSRWCHACVRCFERKAASKSLEFIPADDARAHALLRDAHVSWSRGCKWLLLNGDTVYRGSAAFIEMLAIMGGGWRLACLLYLIPRFLRDPLRFRRGA
;
A
#
# COMPACT_ATOMS: atom_id res chain seq x y z
N ARG A 1 20.41 1.24 -27.64
CA ARG A 1 19.12 0.65 -28.09
C ARG A 1 18.91 -0.78 -27.56
N ARG A 2 19.81 -1.75 -27.79
CA ARG A 2 19.64 -3.15 -27.31
C ARG A 2 19.62 -3.36 -25.77
N ARG A 3 20.19 -2.46 -24.97
CA ARG A 3 20.08 -2.49 -23.50
C ARG A 3 18.75 -1.93 -22.95
N PHE A 4 18.00 -1.17 -23.75
CA PHE A 4 16.69 -0.64 -23.35
C PHE A 4 15.55 -1.66 -23.60
N GLU A 5 15.70 -2.53 -24.61
CA GLU A 5 14.72 -3.59 -24.92
C GLU A 5 14.80 -4.81 -23.98
N ALA A 6 15.92 -5.00 -23.29
CA ALA A 6 16.08 -6.09 -22.32
C ALA A 6 15.49 -5.75 -20.94
N ALA A 7 15.47 -4.46 -20.56
CA ALA A 7 14.88 -3.99 -19.30
C ALA A 7 13.34 -3.90 -19.34
N SER A 8 12.73 -3.92 -20.53
CA SER A 8 11.27 -3.77 -20.70
C SER A 8 10.48 -5.10 -20.62
N ARG A 9 11.09 -6.19 -20.14
CA ARG A 9 10.41 -7.48 -19.90
C ARG A 9 10.36 -7.89 -18.41
N GLY A 10 10.68 -6.98 -17.50
CA GLY A 10 10.26 -7.11 -16.10
C GLY A 10 8.74 -6.90 -16.04
N GLY A 11 8.02 -7.79 -15.36
CA GLY A 11 6.56 -7.90 -15.37
C GLY A 11 5.86 -6.55 -15.47
N VAL A 12 5.35 -6.25 -16.66
CA VAL A 12 4.46 -5.11 -16.87
C VAL A 12 3.20 -5.45 -16.08
N LEU A 13 2.98 -4.79 -14.94
CA LEU A 13 1.68 -4.77 -14.26
C LEU A 13 0.60 -4.69 -15.34
N ASP A 14 -0.38 -5.59 -15.29
CA ASP A 14 -1.40 -5.67 -16.34
C ASP A 14 -2.08 -4.29 -16.46
N LYS A 15 -2.49 -3.89 -17.67
CA LYS A 15 -3.09 -2.58 -17.92
C LYS A 15 -4.26 -2.29 -16.97
N GLY A 16 -4.96 -3.35 -16.53
CA GLY A 16 -6.04 -3.27 -15.54
C GLY A 16 -5.59 -2.87 -14.13
N GLU A 17 -4.39 -3.28 -13.69
CA GLU A 17 -3.88 -2.98 -12.34
C GLU A 17 -3.43 -1.52 -12.24
N PHE A 18 -2.79 -0.99 -13.29
CA PHE A 18 -2.51 0.44 -13.39
C PHE A 18 -3.79 1.27 -13.39
N PHE A 19 -4.81 0.83 -14.12
CA PHE A 19 -6.10 1.51 -14.17
C PHE A 19 -6.71 1.65 -12.77
N ALA A 20 -6.71 0.59 -11.95
CA ALA A 20 -7.25 0.64 -10.59
C ALA A 20 -6.53 1.66 -9.69
N ILE A 21 -5.19 1.71 -9.76
CA ILE A 21 -4.39 2.69 -9.00
C ILE A 21 -4.70 4.11 -9.46
N TYR A 22 -4.73 4.35 -10.77
CA TYR A 22 -5.07 5.68 -11.31
C TYR A 22 -6.51 6.08 -10.98
N PHE A 23 -7.44 5.14 -11.01
CA PHE A 23 -8.84 5.37 -10.65
C PHE A 23 -8.97 5.81 -9.19
N VAL A 24 -8.34 5.12 -8.24
CA VAL A 24 -8.37 5.51 -6.83
C VAL A 24 -7.72 6.88 -6.61
N ARG A 25 -6.57 7.15 -7.25
CA ARG A 25 -5.92 8.47 -7.19
C ARG A 25 -6.83 9.57 -7.72
N ALA A 26 -7.48 9.35 -8.86
CA ALA A 26 -8.40 10.30 -9.47
C ALA A 26 -9.63 10.55 -8.58
N MET A 27 -10.21 9.48 -8.03
CA MET A 27 -11.34 9.57 -7.12
C MET A 27 -11.00 10.39 -5.87
N LEU A 28 -9.84 10.13 -5.23
CA LEU A 28 -9.39 10.93 -4.07
C LEU A 28 -9.14 12.38 -4.44
N ALA A 29 -8.46 12.64 -5.55
CA ALA A 29 -8.17 14.00 -6.01
C ALA A 29 -9.45 14.80 -6.29
N LEU A 30 -10.44 14.17 -6.94
CA LEU A 30 -11.75 14.77 -7.18
C LEU A 30 -12.54 14.98 -5.89
N MET A 31 -12.49 14.04 -4.96
CA MET A 31 -13.17 14.15 -3.67
C MET A 31 -12.68 15.36 -2.87
N PHE A 32 -11.36 15.54 -2.73
CA PHE A 32 -10.80 16.72 -2.04
C PHE A 32 -11.09 18.02 -2.77
N CYS A 33 -10.91 18.05 -4.10
CA CYS A 33 -11.22 19.24 -4.88
C CYS A 33 -12.70 19.64 -4.75
N SER A 34 -13.61 18.66 -4.82
CA SER A 34 -15.04 18.89 -4.64
C SER A 34 -15.38 19.38 -3.24
N ALA A 35 -14.67 18.89 -2.21
CA ALA A 35 -14.82 19.38 -0.84
C ALA A 35 -14.42 20.86 -0.70
N ALA A 36 -13.34 21.30 -1.36
CA ALA A 36 -12.98 22.71 -1.38
C ALA A 36 -13.98 23.56 -2.17
N MET A 37 -14.37 23.10 -3.36
CA MET A 37 -15.36 23.80 -4.21
C MET A 37 -16.71 23.95 -3.48
N SER A 38 -17.11 22.95 -2.70
CA SER A 38 -18.31 23.03 -1.85
C SER A 38 -18.19 24.11 -0.76
N LYS A 39 -17.03 24.21 -0.10
CA LYS A 39 -16.75 25.27 0.89
C LYS A 39 -16.77 26.66 0.25
N LEU A 40 -16.10 26.84 -0.88
CA LEU A 40 -16.07 28.09 -1.64
C LEU A 40 -17.46 28.47 -2.18
N ARG A 41 -18.27 27.49 -2.60
CA ARG A 41 -19.62 27.76 -3.09
C ARG A 41 -20.56 28.23 -1.98
N THR A 42 -20.44 27.64 -0.79
CA THR A 42 -21.36 27.91 0.33
C THR A 42 -20.99 29.17 1.10
N ASN A 43 -19.69 29.42 1.29
CA ASN A 43 -19.19 30.48 2.16
C ASN A 43 -18.17 31.39 1.46
N GLY A 44 -17.90 31.21 0.16
CA GLY A 44 -16.88 32.00 -0.54
C GLY A 44 -15.49 31.84 0.05
N ILE A 45 -14.70 32.91 -0.06
CA ILE A 45 -13.39 33.02 0.58
C ILE A 45 -13.53 33.16 2.11
N ASP A 46 -14.71 33.57 2.59
CA ASP A 46 -14.98 33.85 4.00
C ASP A 46 -14.85 32.61 4.89
N TRP A 47 -15.01 31.41 4.32
CA TRP A 47 -14.71 30.15 5.00
C TRP A 47 -13.29 30.11 5.59
N GLY A 48 -12.33 30.78 4.95
CA GLY A 48 -10.94 30.82 5.37
C GLY A 48 -10.56 31.99 6.28
N THR A 49 -11.44 32.97 6.50
CA THR A 49 -11.08 34.23 7.16
C THR A 49 -11.98 34.64 8.33
N HIS A 50 -13.19 34.09 8.45
CA HIS A 50 -14.17 34.53 9.45
C HIS A 50 -14.23 33.60 10.68
N GLY A 51 -13.08 33.03 11.09
CA GLY A 51 -13.01 32.19 12.28
C GLY A 51 -13.84 30.90 12.17
N THR A 52 -14.22 30.47 10.96
CA THR A 52 -15.05 29.27 10.75
C THR A 52 -14.43 28.04 11.42
N LEU A 53 -13.10 27.88 11.28
CA LEU A 53 -12.38 26.76 11.90
C LEU A 53 -12.25 26.92 13.43
N ALA A 54 -12.08 28.14 13.94
CA ALA A 54 -12.07 28.40 15.38
C ALA A 54 -13.43 28.08 16.02
N ASN A 55 -14.51 28.47 15.36
CA ASN A 55 -15.89 28.15 15.77
C ASN A 55 -16.14 26.64 15.73
N LEU A 56 -15.63 25.93 14.72
CA LEU A 56 -15.70 24.47 14.65
C LEU A 56 -14.98 23.81 15.86
N PHE A 57 -13.79 24.29 16.20
CA PHE A 57 -13.03 23.80 17.36
C PHE A 57 -13.72 24.12 18.69
N ALA A 58 -14.26 25.33 18.84
CA ALA A 58 -15.01 25.73 20.03
C ALA A 58 -16.28 24.91 20.22
N ALA A 59 -17.08 24.75 19.15
CA ALA A 59 -18.27 23.91 19.16
C ALA A 59 -17.94 22.46 19.52
N LYS A 60 -16.83 21.93 19.00
CA LYS A 60 -16.34 20.59 19.34
C LYS A 60 -15.93 20.46 20.81
N ALA A 61 -15.26 21.46 21.37
CA ALA A 61 -14.86 21.47 22.77
C ALA A 61 -16.06 21.49 23.72
N LEU A 62 -17.15 22.18 23.35
CA LEU A 62 -18.37 22.29 24.16
C LEU A 62 -19.29 21.06 24.08
N THR A 63 -19.40 20.44 22.90
CA THR A 63 -20.37 19.35 22.67
C THR A 63 -19.96 18.02 23.31
N GLY A 64 -18.68 17.79 23.58
CA GLY A 64 -18.17 16.55 24.21
C GLY A 64 -18.38 15.27 23.38
N ASP A 65 -19.10 15.34 22.26
CA ASP A 65 -19.47 14.19 21.45
C ASP A 65 -18.28 13.75 20.59
N ARG A 66 -17.85 12.50 20.75
CA ARG A 66 -16.56 11.94 20.26
C ARG A 66 -15.37 12.73 20.77
N SER A 67 -14.87 12.36 21.95
CA SER A 67 -13.71 12.97 22.60
C SER A 67 -12.56 13.13 21.60
N PRO A 68 -11.99 14.34 21.46
CA PRO A 68 -10.71 14.54 20.79
C PRO A 68 -9.71 13.50 21.28
N ARG A 69 -8.86 12.98 20.40
CA ARG A 69 -7.82 12.03 20.82
C ARG A 69 -6.79 12.69 21.71
N VAL A 70 -6.64 14.02 21.58
CA VAL A 70 -5.81 14.85 22.45
C VAL A 70 -6.73 15.79 23.22
N PRO A 71 -7.02 15.51 24.51
CA PRO A 71 -7.83 16.38 25.36
C PRO A 71 -7.29 17.81 25.40
N GLY A 72 -8.17 18.80 25.36
CA GLY A 72 -7.81 20.23 25.42
C GLY A 72 -7.20 20.83 24.14
N LEU A 73 -6.81 20.02 23.14
CA LEU A 73 -6.16 20.55 21.93
C LEU A 73 -7.10 21.41 21.08
N ALA A 74 -8.35 20.98 20.89
CA ALA A 74 -9.35 21.76 20.16
C ALA A 74 -9.64 23.10 20.87
N GLU A 75 -9.77 23.09 22.19
CA GLU A 75 -9.96 24.30 22.99
C GLU A 75 -8.76 25.26 22.89
N ALA A 76 -7.54 24.73 22.97
CA ALA A 76 -6.32 25.53 22.82
C ALA A 76 -6.25 26.20 21.44
N LEU A 77 -6.56 25.47 20.36
CA LEU A 77 -6.58 26.02 19.01
C LEU A 77 -7.68 27.07 18.83
N ALA A 78 -8.86 26.86 19.42
CA ALA A 78 -9.99 27.80 19.34
C ALA A 78 -9.67 29.18 19.94
N ARG A 79 -8.76 29.25 20.93
CA ARG A 79 -8.29 30.52 21.53
C ARG A 79 -7.38 31.33 20.61
N HIS A 80 -6.95 30.77 19.48
CA HIS A 80 -6.06 31.42 18.53
C HIS A 80 -6.69 31.56 17.13
N PRO A 81 -7.59 32.53 16.92
CA PRO A 81 -8.33 32.68 15.67
C PRO A 81 -7.42 32.93 14.46
N MET A 82 -6.35 33.71 14.61
CA MET A 82 -5.40 33.97 13.53
C MET A 82 -4.76 32.68 12.98
N TRP A 83 -4.36 31.75 13.87
CA TRP A 83 -3.82 30.45 13.46
C TRP A 83 -4.90 29.60 12.78
N CYS A 84 -6.14 29.65 13.26
CA CYS A 84 -7.26 28.96 12.63
C CYS A 84 -7.53 29.47 11.21
N ASP A 85 -7.45 30.77 10.96
CA ASP A 85 -7.64 31.33 9.61
C ASP A 85 -6.49 30.94 8.66
N VAL A 86 -5.25 30.89 9.16
CA VAL A 86 -4.10 30.38 8.37
C VAL A 86 -4.32 28.90 8.02
N LEU A 87 -4.72 28.08 8.99
CA LEU A 87 -5.01 26.67 8.77
C LEU A 87 -6.18 26.47 7.80
N ALA A 88 -7.26 27.23 7.94
CA ALA A 88 -8.42 27.16 7.07
C ALA A 88 -8.06 27.48 5.61
N ARG A 89 -7.30 28.57 5.38
CA ARG A 89 -6.78 28.89 4.04
C ARG A 89 -5.84 27.82 3.50
N GLY A 90 -4.96 27.28 4.36
CA GLY A 90 -4.09 26.16 4.02
C GLY A 90 -4.85 24.92 3.58
N ILE A 91 -5.92 24.56 4.29
CA ILE A 91 -6.82 23.44 3.95
C ILE A 91 -7.47 23.68 2.59
N LEU A 92 -8.04 24.86 2.35
CA LEU A 92 -8.66 25.19 1.05
C LEU A 92 -7.66 25.10 -0.09
N LEU A 93 -6.48 25.71 0.05
CA LEU A 93 -5.44 25.67 -0.97
C LEU A 93 -4.98 24.23 -1.25
N LEU A 94 -4.79 23.44 -0.20
CA LEU A 94 -4.35 22.06 -0.31
C LEU A 94 -5.40 21.19 -1.01
N GLU A 95 -6.67 21.30 -0.62
CA GLU A 95 -7.77 20.57 -1.25
C GLU A 95 -7.99 20.97 -2.71
N LEU A 96 -7.90 22.26 -3.05
CA LEU A 96 -7.96 22.74 -4.45
C LEU A 96 -6.78 22.26 -5.28
N SER A 97 -5.59 22.12 -4.67
CA SER A 97 -4.40 21.61 -5.34
C SER A 97 -4.43 20.09 -5.58
N ALA A 98 -5.40 19.37 -5.01
CA ALA A 98 -5.48 17.92 -5.08
C ALA A 98 -5.41 17.36 -6.51
N PRO A 99 -6.06 17.92 -7.56
CA PRO A 99 -5.94 17.42 -8.94
C PRO A 99 -4.51 17.44 -9.50
N LEU A 100 -3.63 18.32 -8.99
CA LEU A 100 -2.25 18.42 -9.46
C LEU A 100 -1.42 17.14 -9.20
N VAL A 101 -1.84 16.31 -8.23
CA VAL A 101 -1.17 15.02 -7.94
C VAL A 101 -1.25 14.03 -9.11
N LEU A 102 -2.23 14.20 -10.00
CA LEU A 102 -2.45 13.33 -11.15
C LEU A 102 -1.48 13.65 -12.28
N VAL A 103 -1.16 14.93 -12.47
CA VAL A 103 -0.34 15.41 -13.58
C VAL A 103 1.13 15.60 -13.21
N SER A 104 1.44 15.91 -11.95
CA SER A 104 2.80 16.23 -11.50
C SER A 104 3.29 15.27 -10.42
N GLY A 105 4.43 14.63 -10.68
CA GLY A 105 5.12 13.78 -9.70
C GLY A 105 5.66 14.57 -8.49
N TRP A 106 6.03 15.84 -8.68
CA TRP A 106 6.45 16.72 -7.59
C TRP A 106 5.25 17.14 -6.73
N ALA A 107 4.13 17.55 -7.35
CA ALA A 107 2.91 17.86 -6.62
C ALA A 107 2.43 16.66 -5.82
N ARG A 108 2.50 15.44 -6.39
CA ARG A 108 2.19 14.21 -5.66
C ARG A 108 3.04 14.00 -4.40
N ARG A 109 4.33 14.33 -4.44
CA ARG A 109 5.25 14.20 -3.28
C ARG A 109 4.97 15.21 -2.18
N LEU A 110 4.30 16.32 -2.46
CA LEU A 110 3.98 17.34 -1.46
C LEU A 110 2.52 17.29 -1.04
N VAL A 111 1.61 17.38 -2.00
CA VAL A 111 0.16 17.50 -1.77
C VAL A 111 -0.41 16.22 -1.13
N ALA A 112 -0.03 15.03 -1.61
CA ALA A 112 -0.58 13.78 -1.05
C ALA A 112 -0.21 13.56 0.43
N PRO A 113 1.06 13.67 0.87
CA PRO A 113 1.38 13.56 2.28
C PRO A 113 0.78 14.71 3.10
N SER A 114 0.69 15.93 2.57
CA SER A 114 0.01 17.03 3.26
C SER A 114 -1.49 16.73 3.48
N LEU A 115 -2.19 16.17 2.50
CA LEU A 115 -3.60 15.77 2.63
C LEU A 115 -3.76 14.63 3.66
N PHE A 116 -2.83 13.67 3.68
CA PHE A 116 -2.79 12.62 4.70
C PHE A 116 -2.64 13.20 6.11
N VAL A 117 -1.68 14.11 6.31
CA VAL A 117 -1.46 14.79 7.59
C VAL A 117 -2.69 15.58 8.00
N MET A 118 -3.30 16.32 7.08
CA MET A 118 -4.54 17.06 7.33
C MET A 118 -5.67 16.16 7.87
N LEU A 119 -5.94 15.03 7.23
CA LEU A 119 -6.95 14.08 7.71
C LEU A 119 -6.59 13.47 9.07
N ALA A 120 -5.33 13.12 9.28
CA ALA A 120 -4.85 12.63 10.56
C ALA A 120 -5.03 13.69 11.66
N SER A 121 -4.79 14.96 11.36
CA SER A 121 -5.04 16.09 12.26
C SER A 121 -6.53 16.24 12.57
N PHE A 122 -7.44 16.08 11.60
CA PHE A 122 -8.88 16.07 11.89
C PHE A 122 -9.28 14.92 12.81
N TRP A 123 -8.68 13.74 12.64
CA TRP A 123 -8.90 12.63 13.56
C TRP A 123 -8.40 12.93 14.97
N LEU A 124 -7.23 13.56 15.10
CA LEU A 124 -6.66 13.91 16.41
C LEU A 124 -7.45 15.01 17.12
N VAL A 125 -7.78 16.09 16.41
CA VAL A 125 -8.39 17.31 16.97
C VAL A 125 -9.91 17.20 17.06
N LEU A 126 -10.57 16.74 16.00
CA LEU A 126 -12.03 16.71 15.90
C LEU A 126 -12.61 15.32 16.21
N GLY A 127 -11.78 14.29 16.36
CA GLY A 127 -12.24 12.91 16.55
C GLY A 127 -12.94 12.32 15.31
N ILE A 128 -12.81 12.95 14.14
CA ILE A 128 -13.43 12.51 12.89
C ILE A 128 -12.45 11.58 12.17
N SER A 129 -12.77 10.29 12.08
CA SER A 129 -11.91 9.30 11.44
C SER A 129 -12.30 9.05 9.98
N PHE A 130 -11.28 8.92 9.12
CA PHE A 130 -11.43 8.51 7.72
C PHE A 130 -10.46 7.35 7.40
N PRO A 131 -10.59 6.19 8.09
CA PRO A 131 -9.56 5.15 8.04
C PRO A 131 -9.37 4.59 6.63
N MET A 132 -10.46 4.40 5.87
CA MET A 132 -10.38 3.92 4.49
C MET A 132 -9.65 4.93 3.58
N THR A 133 -9.96 6.22 3.71
CA THR A 133 -9.30 7.29 2.96
C THR A 133 -7.81 7.35 3.27
N LEU A 134 -7.43 7.24 4.55
CA LEU A 134 -6.02 7.19 4.99
C LEU A 134 -5.27 6.02 4.37
N VAL A 135 -5.87 4.82 4.35
CA VAL A 135 -5.28 3.65 3.67
C VAL A 135 -5.09 3.92 2.19
N CYS A 136 -6.05 4.57 1.52
CA CYS A 136 -5.92 4.88 0.09
C CYS A 136 -4.75 5.83 -0.25
N PHE A 137 -4.16 6.56 0.72
CA PHE A 137 -2.94 7.33 0.44
C PHE A 137 -1.72 6.46 0.11
N VAL A 138 -1.76 5.16 0.43
CA VAL A 138 -0.74 4.20 -0.04
C VAL A 138 -0.63 4.23 -1.56
N PHE A 139 -1.74 4.48 -2.27
CA PHE A 139 -1.75 4.56 -3.72
C PHE A 139 -0.99 5.79 -4.26
N PHE A 140 -0.77 6.84 -3.47
CA PHE A 140 0.02 8.00 -3.88
C PHE A 140 1.53 7.82 -3.70
N LEU A 141 1.96 6.80 -2.95
CA LEU A 141 3.38 6.46 -2.86
C LEU A 141 3.90 6.12 -4.27
N ARG A 142 5.11 6.60 -4.58
CA ARG A 142 5.75 6.38 -5.87
C ARG A 142 6.20 4.92 -5.94
N PHE A 143 5.34 4.06 -6.48
CA PHE A 143 5.66 2.66 -6.80
C PHE A 143 6.72 2.53 -7.91
N SER A 144 7.08 3.63 -8.58
CA SER A 144 7.84 3.62 -9.84
C SER A 144 9.32 3.29 -9.73
N ASP A 145 9.96 3.51 -8.56
CA ASP A 145 11.42 3.39 -8.44
C ASP A 145 11.86 2.27 -7.47
N GLU A 146 10.97 1.80 -6.60
CA GLU A 146 11.26 0.74 -5.61
C GLU A 146 10.44 -0.54 -5.82
N MET A 147 9.52 -0.53 -6.79
CA MET A 147 8.82 -1.72 -7.25
C MET A 147 9.40 -2.17 -8.60
N GLU A 148 10.72 -2.14 -8.74
CA GLU A 148 11.34 -3.36 -9.25
C GLU A 148 10.89 -4.45 -8.28
N LEU A 149 9.77 -5.12 -8.59
CA LEU A 149 9.50 -6.45 -8.05
C LEU A 149 10.86 -7.14 -8.10
N PRO A 150 11.48 -7.42 -6.93
CA PRO A 150 12.90 -7.76 -6.87
C PRO A 150 13.13 -8.77 -7.95
N ALA A 151 13.92 -8.37 -8.96
CA ALA A 151 14.01 -9.07 -10.22
C ALA A 151 14.02 -10.55 -9.87
N SER A 152 12.96 -11.26 -10.26
CA SER A 152 12.91 -12.69 -10.06
C SER A 152 14.19 -13.19 -10.69
N ASP A 153 15.10 -13.75 -9.88
CA ASP A 153 16.29 -14.39 -10.43
C ASP A 153 15.77 -15.32 -11.52
N ARG A 154 16.22 -15.13 -12.76
CA ARG A 154 15.83 -16.02 -13.85
C ARG A 154 16.57 -17.32 -13.63
N THR A 155 15.82 -18.40 -13.58
CA THR A 155 16.33 -19.70 -13.14
C THR A 155 16.40 -20.73 -14.25
N GLY A 156 15.90 -20.41 -15.44
CA GLY A 156 15.75 -21.37 -16.52
C GLY A 156 14.72 -22.47 -16.21
N PHE A 157 14.03 -22.41 -15.07
CA PHE A 157 12.96 -23.34 -14.73
C PHE A 157 11.78 -23.11 -15.68
N THR A 158 11.26 -24.17 -16.29
CA THR A 158 10.13 -24.09 -17.24
C THR A 158 8.94 -24.97 -16.83
N GLY A 159 9.01 -25.55 -15.63
CA GLY A 159 7.97 -26.44 -15.10
C GLY A 159 6.74 -25.70 -14.56
N PRO A 160 5.71 -26.47 -14.15
CA PRO A 160 4.55 -25.92 -13.44
C PRO A 160 4.96 -25.26 -12.13
N PRO A 161 4.13 -24.36 -11.57
CA PRO A 161 4.50 -23.63 -10.37
C PRO A 161 4.71 -24.57 -9.18
N ARG A 162 5.84 -24.43 -8.50
CA ARG A 162 6.21 -25.22 -7.32
C ARG A 162 6.56 -24.32 -6.15
N VAL A 163 5.97 -24.59 -5.00
CA VAL A 163 6.19 -23.86 -3.75
C VAL A 163 7.06 -24.71 -2.84
N VAL A 164 8.28 -24.24 -2.59
CA VAL A 164 9.15 -24.76 -1.56
C VAL A 164 8.89 -24.01 -0.26
N PHE A 165 8.63 -24.72 0.83
CA PHE A 165 8.30 -24.09 2.13
C PHE A 165 9.11 -24.69 3.28
N ASP A 166 9.23 -23.95 4.38
CA ASP A 166 9.95 -24.41 5.57
C ASP A 166 9.20 -25.54 6.29
N GLY A 167 9.65 -26.78 6.07
CA GLY A 167 9.11 -28.00 6.68
C GLY A 167 9.25 -28.06 8.21
N GLY A 168 10.12 -27.26 8.81
CA GLY A 168 10.26 -27.16 10.27
C GLY A 168 9.21 -26.26 10.93
N SER A 169 8.46 -25.47 10.16
CA SER A 169 7.50 -24.49 10.68
C SER A 169 6.08 -25.07 10.77
N ARG A 170 5.56 -25.18 12.01
CA ARG A 170 4.15 -25.57 12.25
C ARG A 170 3.14 -24.68 11.51
N TRP A 171 3.46 -23.39 11.38
CA TRP A 171 2.61 -22.44 10.67
C TRP A 171 2.61 -22.69 9.15
N CYS A 172 3.78 -22.94 8.55
CA CYS A 172 3.85 -23.26 7.12
C CYS A 172 3.06 -24.53 6.79
N HIS A 173 3.20 -25.59 7.61
CA HIS A 173 2.40 -26.81 7.48
C HIS A 173 0.89 -26.56 7.62
N ALA A 174 0.47 -25.76 8.59
CA ALA A 174 -0.94 -25.41 8.75
C ALA A 174 -1.49 -24.68 7.52
N CYS A 175 -0.73 -23.73 6.95
CA CYS A 175 -1.08 -23.05 5.71
C CYS A 175 -1.17 -24.01 4.52
N VAL A 176 -0.14 -24.84 4.30
CA VAL A 176 -0.11 -25.82 3.20
C VAL A 176 -1.33 -26.74 3.26
N ARG A 177 -1.66 -27.32 4.42
CA ARG A 177 -2.87 -28.16 4.57
C ARG A 177 -4.17 -27.44 4.23
N CYS A 178 -4.25 -26.14 4.51
CA CYS A 178 -5.41 -25.32 4.13
C CYS A 178 -5.49 -25.14 2.60
N PHE A 179 -4.33 -25.01 1.94
CA PHE A 179 -4.24 -24.74 0.51
C PHE A 179 -4.27 -26.00 -0.35
N GLU A 180 -3.80 -27.15 0.11
CA GLU A 180 -3.73 -28.41 -0.66
C GLU A 180 -5.04 -28.76 -1.36
N ARG A 181 -6.18 -28.59 -0.67
CA ARG A 181 -7.51 -28.87 -1.23
C ARG A 181 -7.84 -27.99 -2.45
N LYS A 182 -7.37 -26.74 -2.47
CA LYS A 182 -7.59 -25.80 -3.58
C LYS A 182 -6.46 -25.86 -4.62
N ALA A 183 -5.24 -26.12 -4.19
CA ALA A 183 -4.04 -26.16 -5.03
C ALA A 183 -4.04 -27.34 -6.01
N ALA A 184 -4.62 -28.48 -5.64
CA ALA A 184 -4.79 -29.62 -6.54
C ALA A 184 -5.52 -29.24 -7.85
N SER A 185 -6.46 -28.28 -7.79
CA SER A 185 -7.19 -27.80 -8.97
C SER A 185 -6.39 -26.85 -9.86
N LYS A 186 -5.20 -26.42 -9.42
CA LYS A 186 -4.38 -25.39 -10.08
C LYS A 186 -2.96 -25.87 -10.42
N SER A 187 -2.69 -27.17 -10.31
CA SER A 187 -1.37 -27.77 -10.60
C SER A 187 -0.23 -27.12 -9.80
N LEU A 188 -0.54 -26.65 -8.59
CA LEU A 188 0.44 -26.07 -7.68
C LEU A 188 0.93 -27.15 -6.71
N GLU A 189 2.22 -27.45 -6.74
CA GLU A 189 2.83 -28.47 -5.89
C GLU A 189 3.54 -27.82 -4.69
N PHE A 190 3.30 -28.34 -3.48
CA PHE A 190 3.98 -27.91 -2.26
C PHE A 190 5.05 -28.94 -1.87
N ILE A 191 6.29 -28.48 -1.71
CA ILE A 191 7.43 -29.34 -1.40
C ILE A 191 8.13 -28.80 -0.14
N PRO A 192 8.28 -29.60 0.94
CA PRO A 192 9.07 -29.21 2.09
C PRO A 192 10.54 -28.95 1.71
N ALA A 193 11.17 -27.92 2.26
CA ALA A 193 12.55 -27.53 1.94
C ALA A 193 13.61 -28.59 2.32
N ASP A 194 13.26 -29.52 3.20
CA ASP A 194 14.05 -30.67 3.65
C ASP A 194 13.83 -31.94 2.80
N ASP A 195 12.91 -31.92 1.84
CA ASP A 195 12.69 -33.02 0.89
C ASP A 195 13.81 -33.04 -0.16
N ALA A 196 14.32 -34.24 -0.49
CA ALA A 196 15.31 -34.44 -1.55
C ALA A 196 14.86 -33.86 -2.90
N ARG A 197 13.55 -33.87 -3.18
CA ARG A 197 12.96 -33.26 -4.39
C ARG A 197 13.10 -31.75 -4.40
N ALA A 198 12.97 -31.07 -3.25
CA ALA A 198 13.22 -29.63 -3.15
C ALA A 198 14.69 -29.32 -3.45
N HIS A 199 15.62 -30.13 -2.93
CA HIS A 199 17.05 -29.95 -3.20
C HIS A 199 17.43 -30.17 -4.67
N ALA A 200 16.83 -31.14 -5.35
CA ALA A 200 17.01 -31.34 -6.78
C ALA A 200 16.46 -30.14 -7.57
N LEU A 201 15.21 -29.75 -7.28
CA LEU A 201 14.53 -28.64 -7.92
C LEU A 201 15.27 -27.30 -7.78
N LEU A 202 15.77 -26.99 -6.58
CA LEU A 202 16.53 -25.77 -6.32
C LEU A 202 17.89 -25.77 -7.04
N ARG A 203 18.51 -26.94 -7.19
CA ARG A 203 19.78 -27.10 -7.92
C ARG A 203 19.57 -26.87 -9.42
N ASP A 204 18.54 -27.47 -9.99
CA ASP A 204 18.19 -27.31 -11.40
C ASP A 204 17.80 -25.87 -11.73
N ALA A 205 17.14 -25.18 -10.80
CA ALA A 205 16.80 -23.77 -10.91
C ALA A 205 17.98 -22.82 -10.59
N HIS A 206 19.15 -23.32 -10.18
CA HIS A 206 20.27 -22.49 -9.72
C HIS A 206 19.90 -21.52 -8.58
N VAL A 207 19.01 -21.92 -7.66
CA VAL A 207 18.55 -21.12 -6.53
C VAL A 207 19.05 -21.69 -5.21
N SER A 208 19.64 -20.84 -4.37
CA SER A 208 19.98 -21.22 -3.00
C SER A 208 18.81 -20.97 -2.03
N TRP A 209 18.55 -21.95 -1.16
CA TRP A 209 17.66 -21.77 -0.01
C TRP A 209 18.42 -21.07 1.12
N SER A 210 17.99 -19.86 1.49
CA SER A 210 18.60 -19.09 2.57
C SER A 210 18.02 -19.44 3.94
N ARG A 211 18.86 -19.45 4.99
CA ARG A 211 18.41 -19.60 6.38
C ARG A 211 17.41 -18.49 6.71
N GLY A 212 16.22 -18.88 7.15
CA GLY A 212 15.12 -17.97 7.49
C GLY A 212 14.09 -17.78 6.38
N CYS A 213 14.36 -18.23 5.14
CA CYS A 213 13.34 -18.31 4.10
C CYS A 213 12.20 -19.21 4.58
N LYS A 214 10.96 -18.73 4.51
CA LYS A 214 9.76 -19.51 4.87
C LYS A 214 9.04 -20.07 3.65
N TRP A 215 9.09 -19.33 2.55
CA TRP A 215 8.42 -19.64 1.31
C TRP A 215 9.30 -19.23 0.13
N LEU A 216 9.34 -20.09 -0.87
CA LEU A 216 9.96 -19.85 -2.16
C LEU A 216 9.05 -20.42 -3.23
N LEU A 217 8.70 -19.63 -4.23
CA LEU A 217 7.85 -20.06 -5.33
C LEU A 217 8.66 -19.99 -6.62
N LEU A 218 8.73 -21.10 -7.32
CA LEU A 218 9.26 -21.21 -8.68
C LEU A 218 8.06 -21.21 -9.62
N ASN A 219 7.94 -20.22 -10.49
CA ASN A 219 6.83 -20.10 -11.45
C ASN A 219 7.40 -19.80 -12.84
N GLY A 220 7.61 -20.84 -13.64
CA GLY A 220 8.40 -20.73 -14.86
C GLY A 220 9.77 -20.12 -14.57
N ASP A 221 10.23 -19.19 -15.41
CA ASP A 221 11.55 -18.57 -15.30
C ASP A 221 11.65 -17.51 -14.19
N THR A 222 10.73 -17.54 -13.21
CA THR A 222 10.66 -16.54 -12.14
C THR A 222 10.67 -17.19 -10.77
N VAL A 223 11.43 -16.60 -9.85
CA VAL A 223 11.50 -17.01 -8.45
C VAL A 223 11.09 -15.89 -7.53
N TYR A 224 10.14 -16.23 -6.67
CA TYR A 224 9.65 -15.36 -5.61
C TYR A 224 10.14 -15.91 -4.27
N ARG A 225 10.47 -15.02 -3.33
CA ARG A 225 10.97 -15.38 -2.00
C ARG A 225 10.15 -14.68 -0.90
N GLY A 226 10.08 -15.31 0.27
CA GLY A 226 9.45 -14.73 1.46
C GLY A 226 7.97 -14.42 1.26
N SER A 227 7.52 -13.26 1.71
CA SER A 227 6.13 -12.84 1.53
C SER A 227 5.72 -12.64 0.06
N ALA A 228 6.66 -12.34 -0.86
CA ALA A 228 6.33 -12.27 -2.29
C ALA A 228 5.95 -13.66 -2.83
N ALA A 229 6.65 -14.71 -2.41
CA ALA A 229 6.28 -16.09 -2.76
C ALA A 229 4.89 -16.45 -2.25
N PHE A 230 4.58 -16.04 -1.02
CA PHE A 230 3.28 -16.28 -0.41
C PHE A 230 2.15 -15.53 -1.15
N ILE A 231 2.34 -14.26 -1.51
CA ILE A 231 1.31 -13.49 -2.22
C ILE A 231 1.09 -14.05 -3.63
N GLU A 232 2.16 -14.35 -4.36
CA GLU A 232 2.05 -14.90 -5.71
C GLU A 232 1.38 -16.28 -5.71
N MET A 233 1.69 -17.11 -4.71
CA MET A 233 0.99 -18.38 -4.47
C MET A 233 -0.52 -18.16 -4.28
N LEU A 234 -0.93 -17.16 -3.48
CA LEU A 234 -2.34 -16.81 -3.30
C LEU A 234 -2.96 -16.30 -4.61
N ALA A 235 -2.22 -15.54 -5.42
CA ALA A 235 -2.68 -15.05 -6.72
C ALA A 235 -2.96 -16.20 -7.72
N ILE A 236 -2.07 -17.19 -7.77
CA ILE A 236 -2.21 -18.41 -8.61
C ILE A 236 -3.47 -19.20 -8.23
N MET A 237 -3.82 -19.26 -6.94
CA MET A 237 -5.05 -19.94 -6.50
C MET A 237 -6.33 -19.27 -7.04
N GLY A 238 -6.27 -18.00 -7.44
CA GLY A 238 -7.38 -17.30 -8.08
C GLY A 238 -8.56 -16.97 -7.16
N GLY A 239 -9.68 -16.53 -7.76
CA GLY A 239 -10.88 -16.13 -7.01
C GLY A 239 -10.62 -14.97 -6.05
N GLY A 240 -11.24 -15.01 -4.87
CA GLY A 240 -11.04 -13.99 -3.83
C GLY A 240 -9.60 -13.88 -3.31
N TRP A 241 -8.76 -14.90 -3.51
CA TRP A 241 -7.35 -14.88 -3.09
C TRP A 241 -6.50 -13.91 -3.91
N ARG A 242 -6.94 -13.50 -5.11
CA ARG A 242 -6.28 -12.43 -5.87
C ARG A 242 -6.27 -11.10 -5.14
N LEU A 243 -7.16 -10.88 -4.18
CA LEU A 243 -7.10 -9.71 -3.31
C LEU A 243 -5.84 -9.70 -2.42
N ALA A 244 -5.16 -10.83 -2.24
CA ALA A 244 -3.87 -10.85 -1.55
C ALA A 244 -2.79 -10.07 -2.31
N CYS A 245 -2.94 -9.83 -3.62
CA CYS A 245 -2.07 -8.91 -4.36
C CYS A 245 -2.08 -7.50 -3.77
N LEU A 246 -3.15 -7.10 -3.05
CA LEU A 246 -3.18 -5.84 -2.31
C LEU A 246 -2.13 -5.80 -1.18
N LEU A 247 -1.62 -6.94 -0.71
CA LEU A 247 -0.52 -6.98 0.24
C LEU A 247 0.82 -6.54 -0.39
N TYR A 248 0.94 -6.46 -1.72
CA TYR A 248 2.05 -5.76 -2.36
C TYR A 248 2.01 -4.25 -2.12
N LEU A 249 0.86 -3.68 -1.73
CA LEU A 249 0.76 -2.27 -1.35
C LEU A 249 1.46 -1.99 -0.01
N ILE A 250 1.66 -3.02 0.83
CA ILE A 250 2.40 -2.89 2.08
C ILE A 250 3.89 -2.85 1.75
N PRO A 251 4.62 -1.77 2.10
CA PRO A 251 6.06 -1.68 1.86
C PRO A 251 6.81 -2.91 2.35
N ARG A 252 7.79 -3.36 1.57
CA ARG A 252 8.53 -4.60 1.84
C ARG A 252 9.16 -4.63 3.23
N PHE A 253 9.61 -3.50 3.77
CA PHE A 253 10.20 -3.45 5.12
C PHE A 253 9.18 -3.68 6.25
N LEU A 254 7.89 -3.41 6.01
CA LEU A 254 6.80 -3.74 6.94
C LEU A 254 6.35 -5.20 6.76
N ARG A 255 6.37 -5.69 5.52
CA ARG A 255 5.92 -7.04 5.16
C ARG A 255 6.96 -8.12 5.49
N ASP A 256 8.23 -7.84 5.22
CA ASP A 256 9.40 -8.67 5.50
C ASP A 256 10.33 -7.88 6.46
N PRO A 257 10.09 -7.91 7.79
CA PRO A 257 10.93 -7.19 8.73
C PRO A 257 12.41 -7.58 8.53
N LEU A 258 13.30 -6.59 8.62
CA LEU A 258 14.71 -6.53 8.16
C LEU A 258 15.65 -7.71 8.54
N ARG A 259 15.18 -8.75 9.22
CA ARG A 259 15.91 -10.01 9.44
C ARG A 259 16.33 -10.73 8.15
N PHE A 260 15.79 -10.39 6.99
CA PHE A 260 16.14 -11.01 5.70
C PHE A 260 17.36 -10.39 4.99
N ARG A 261 18.03 -9.36 5.55
CA ARG A 261 19.06 -8.59 4.84
C ARG A 261 20.52 -9.02 5.08
N ARG A 262 20.79 -10.19 5.65
CA ARG A 262 22.18 -10.71 5.78
C ARG A 262 22.28 -12.13 5.23
N GLY A 263 22.81 -12.24 4.02
CA GLY A 263 23.09 -13.53 3.38
C GLY A 263 23.02 -13.48 1.86
N ALA A 264 23.79 -12.58 1.26
CA ALA A 264 24.32 -12.69 -0.10
C ALA A 264 25.79 -12.28 -0.01
#